data_AF-A0A1W0W9S4-F1
#
_entry.id   AF-A0A1W0W9S4-F1
#
_cell.length_a   1.000
_cell.length_b   1.000
_cell.length_c   1.000
_cell.angle_alpha   90.00
_cell.angle_beta   90.00
_cell.angle_gamma   90.00
#
_symmetry.space_group_name_H-M   'P 1'
#
loop_
_entity.id
_entity.type
_entity.pdbx_description
1 polymer ?
#
loop_
_entity_poly.entity_id
_entity_poly.type
_entity_poly.pdbx_seq_one_letter_code
_entity_poly.pdbx_strand_id
1 'polypeptide(L)'
;MDGRNAFCDGFYCPNKPENRKKPAPVKVGKPSWPKQRMTAMGYSWRGQTPLYVVDSKVKVNAALFIEQILKPMMTVDVPALYGKEADKVVLHMDSAPAHVAAPVNKWLTDHGYKFIQKEDWLANSPDLAPMDFFANGYFKNRLRRRKYRTEAGMIKCAGEEWTKIPLEMLQKSLLSWPDRIWAVHKAKGHVVPKKAKRLNKK
;
A
#
# COMPACT_ATOMS: atom_id res chain seq x y z
N MET A 1 -13.99 -13.23 18.46
CA MET A 1 -12.94 -14.23 18.15
C MET A 1 -13.41 -14.92 16.88
N ASP A 2 -12.74 -14.90 15.73
CA ASP A 2 -11.35 -15.20 15.41
C ASP A 2 -10.89 -14.25 14.30
N GLY A 3 -9.79 -13.53 14.55
CA GLY A 3 -9.06 -12.84 13.51
C GLY A 3 -7.91 -13.72 13.05
N ARG A 4 -7.75 -13.88 11.74
CA ARG A 4 -6.48 -14.28 11.14
C ARG A 4 -6.47 -13.90 9.65
N ASN A 5 -5.46 -13.10 9.30
CA ASN A 5 -5.01 -12.73 7.96
C ASN A 5 -5.64 -11.47 7.33
N ALA A 6 -5.33 -10.31 7.91
CA ALA A 6 -5.22 -9.08 7.13
C ALA A 6 -3.92 -9.17 6.29
N PHE A 7 -4.03 -9.67 5.06
CA PHE A 7 -3.05 -9.41 4.01
C PHE A 7 -3.54 -8.18 3.24
N CYS A 8 -2.92 -7.03 3.48
CA CYS A 8 -2.85 -6.02 2.44
C CYS A 8 -1.67 -6.37 1.51
N ASP A 9 -1.82 -6.05 0.22
CA ASP A 9 -0.82 -6.18 -0.87
C ASP A 9 -0.87 -7.43 -1.78
N GLY A 10 -2.04 -7.70 -2.37
CA GLY A 10 -2.14 -8.56 -3.55
C GLY A 10 -3.18 -8.07 -4.56
N PHE A 11 -2.79 -7.94 -5.84
CA PHE A 11 -3.71 -7.72 -6.97
C PHE A 11 -4.10 -9.03 -7.65
N TYR A 12 -5.28 -9.05 -8.28
CA TYR A 12 -6.07 -10.27 -8.51
C TYR A 12 -5.76 -11.12 -9.77
N CYS A 13 -6.16 -10.84 -11.01
CA CYS A 13 -6.15 -11.78 -12.16
C CYS A 13 -7.29 -12.83 -12.19
N PRO A 14 -8.48 -12.48 -12.70
CA PRO A 14 -9.51 -13.46 -13.03
C PRO A 14 -9.21 -14.20 -14.33
N ASN A 15 -9.19 -15.53 -14.27
CA ASN A 15 -9.43 -16.38 -15.43
C ASN A 15 -10.94 -16.66 -15.56
N LYS A 16 -11.54 -16.40 -16.72
CA LYS A 16 -12.77 -17.07 -17.16
C LYS A 16 -12.58 -17.59 -18.59
N PRO A 17 -12.82 -18.87 -18.87
CA PRO A 17 -12.97 -19.34 -20.24
C PRO A 17 -14.38 -19.03 -20.76
N GLU A 18 -14.44 -18.73 -22.05
CA GLU A 18 -15.65 -18.46 -22.83
C GLU A 18 -16.25 -19.78 -23.38
N ASN A 19 -17.58 -19.80 -23.49
CA ASN A 19 -18.47 -20.94 -23.78
C ASN A 19 -17.99 -21.93 -24.87
N ARG A 20 -17.83 -23.23 -24.53
CA ARG A 20 -18.07 -24.38 -25.44
C ARG A 20 -18.58 -25.61 -24.65
N LYS A 21 -19.57 -26.29 -25.25
CA LYS A 21 -20.33 -27.53 -24.93
C LYS A 21 -19.90 -28.34 -23.68
N LYS A 22 -20.88 -28.74 -22.87
CA LYS A 22 -20.74 -29.51 -21.61
C LYS A 22 -19.94 -30.82 -21.82
N PRO A 23 -18.74 -30.99 -21.25
CA PRO A 23 -18.09 -32.29 -21.15
C PRO A 23 -18.49 -33.00 -19.84
N ALA A 24 -18.27 -34.32 -19.81
CA ALA A 24 -18.44 -35.20 -18.64
C ALA A 24 -17.80 -34.62 -17.35
N PRO A 25 -18.24 -35.02 -16.14
CA PRO A 25 -17.74 -34.47 -14.89
C PRO A 25 -16.22 -34.67 -14.79
N VAL A 26 -15.48 -33.61 -15.09
CA VAL A 26 -14.04 -33.52 -14.91
C VAL A 26 -13.82 -33.53 -13.40
N LYS A 27 -12.90 -34.38 -12.91
CA LYS A 27 -12.39 -34.30 -11.54
C LYS A 27 -11.95 -32.85 -11.30
N VAL A 28 -12.75 -32.08 -10.57
CA VAL A 28 -12.44 -30.69 -10.26
C VAL A 28 -11.21 -30.73 -9.37
N GLY A 29 -10.04 -30.41 -9.94
CA GLY A 29 -8.83 -30.22 -9.15
C GLY A 29 -9.12 -29.24 -8.02
N LYS A 30 -8.46 -29.43 -6.87
CA LYS A 30 -8.57 -28.50 -5.74
C LYS A 30 -8.45 -27.07 -6.27
N PRO A 31 -9.33 -26.13 -5.88
CA PRO A 31 -9.28 -24.77 -6.39
C PRO A 31 -7.87 -24.21 -6.18
N SER A 32 -7.17 -23.94 -7.27
CA SER A 32 -5.88 -23.27 -7.22
C SER A 32 -6.13 -21.78 -7.06
N TRP A 33 -5.48 -21.17 -6.08
CA TRP A 33 -5.55 -19.73 -5.92
C TRP A 33 -5.03 -19.04 -7.20
N PRO A 34 -5.66 -17.92 -7.61
CA PRO A 34 -5.15 -17.12 -8.72
C PRO A 34 -3.70 -16.73 -8.47
N LYS A 35 -2.92 -16.57 -9.54
CA LYS A 35 -1.53 -16.08 -9.42
C LYS A 35 -1.55 -14.66 -8.83
N GLN A 36 -0.87 -14.48 -7.71
CA GLN A 36 -0.74 -13.19 -7.03
C GLN A 36 0.66 -12.63 -7.22
N ARG A 37 0.74 -11.29 -7.28
CA ARG A 37 1.99 -10.53 -7.25
C ARG A 37 1.86 -9.45 -6.19
N MET A 38 2.88 -9.36 -5.33
CA MET A 38 2.98 -8.28 -4.37
C MET A 38 3.61 -7.07 -5.05
N THR A 39 3.07 -5.90 -4.74
CA THR A 39 3.58 -4.62 -5.22
C THR A 39 3.53 -3.62 -4.08
N ALA A 40 4.60 -2.85 -3.90
CA ALA A 40 4.62 -1.70 -3.01
C ALA A 40 4.48 -0.40 -3.80
N MET A 41 3.99 0.63 -3.15
CA MET A 41 3.87 1.98 -3.71
C MET A 41 3.86 2.99 -2.56
N GLY A 42 4.34 4.20 -2.84
CA GLY A 42 4.34 5.31 -1.89
C GLY A 42 3.86 6.59 -2.57
N TYR A 43 3.41 7.55 -1.77
CA TYR A 43 3.11 8.87 -2.28
C TYR A 43 3.41 9.95 -1.25
N SER A 44 3.50 11.17 -1.75
CA SER A 44 3.89 12.36 -1.02
C SER A 44 3.10 13.56 -1.52
N TRP A 45 3.35 14.74 -0.94
CA TRP A 45 2.75 15.99 -1.39
C TRP A 45 3.08 16.33 -2.85
N ARG A 46 4.25 15.89 -3.35
CA ARG A 46 4.75 16.22 -4.69
C ARG A 46 4.43 15.18 -5.75
N GLY A 47 3.92 14.01 -5.35
CA GLY A 47 3.66 12.95 -6.29
C GLY A 47 3.75 11.57 -5.66
N GLN A 48 3.47 10.59 -6.51
CA GLN A 48 3.56 9.18 -6.22
C GLN A 48 4.87 8.61 -6.74
N THR A 49 5.41 7.62 -6.02
CA THR A 49 6.54 6.82 -6.49
C THR A 49 6.10 5.89 -7.61
N PRO A 50 7.04 5.26 -8.34
CA PRO A 50 6.74 4.09 -9.14
C PRO A 50 6.11 2.96 -8.33
N LEU A 51 5.52 2.00 -9.05
CA LEU A 51 5.04 0.74 -8.49
C LEU A 51 6.21 -0.24 -8.40
N TYR A 52 6.63 -0.59 -7.18
CA TYR A 52 7.70 -1.56 -6.96
C TYR A 52 7.12 -2.97 -7.03
N VAL A 53 7.56 -3.76 -8.00
CA VAL A 53 7.10 -5.15 -8.16
C VAL A 53 8.04 -6.07 -7.41
N VAL A 54 7.49 -6.90 -6.51
CA VAL A 54 8.28 -7.87 -5.78
C VAL A 54 8.41 -9.14 -6.61
N ASP A 55 9.64 -9.49 -7.00
CA ASP A 55 9.92 -10.63 -7.88
C ASP A 55 9.63 -11.99 -7.24
N SER A 56 9.55 -12.02 -5.92
CA SER A 56 9.37 -13.26 -5.17
C SER A 56 7.92 -13.60 -4.85
N LYS A 57 7.58 -14.89 -4.96
CA LYS A 57 6.33 -15.46 -4.43
C LYS A 57 6.43 -15.82 -2.94
N VAL A 58 7.60 -15.63 -2.31
CA VAL A 58 7.76 -15.81 -0.86
C VAL A 58 7.44 -14.54 -0.09
N LYS A 59 7.16 -14.72 1.20
CA LYS A 59 6.91 -13.64 2.15
C LYS A 59 8.06 -12.62 2.11
N VAL A 60 7.72 -11.34 1.96
CA VAL A 60 8.70 -10.25 2.01
C VAL A 60 9.36 -10.25 3.39
N ASN A 61 10.67 -10.49 3.40
CA ASN A 61 11.51 -10.31 4.58
C ASN A 61 12.18 -8.93 4.53
N ALA A 62 12.85 -8.55 5.63
CA ALA A 62 13.47 -7.23 5.75
C ALA A 62 14.49 -6.94 4.63
N ALA A 63 15.32 -7.93 4.25
CA ALA A 63 16.34 -7.75 3.22
C ALA A 63 15.72 -7.48 1.84
N LEU A 64 14.69 -8.24 1.46
CA LEU A 64 13.99 -8.04 0.19
C LEU A 64 13.26 -6.70 0.18
N PHE A 65 12.66 -6.31 1.31
CA PHE A 65 12.02 -5.00 1.46
C PHE A 65 13.03 -3.86 1.25
N ILE A 66 14.21 -3.96 1.86
CA ILE A 66 15.26 -2.94 1.70
C ILE A 66 15.68 -2.84 0.24
N GLU A 67 16.09 -3.95 -0.38
CA GLU A 67 16.69 -3.90 -1.72
C GLU A 67 15.68 -3.58 -2.83
N GLN A 68 14.47 -4.15 -2.79
CA GLN A 68 13.50 -4.01 -3.89
C GLN A 68 12.57 -2.79 -3.74
N ILE A 69 12.43 -2.25 -2.53
CA ILE A 69 11.44 -1.19 -2.25
C ILE A 69 12.14 0.03 -1.64
N LEU A 70 12.75 -0.13 -0.48
CA LEU A 70 13.20 1.01 0.32
C LEU A 70 14.37 1.75 -0.33
N LYS A 71 15.36 1.00 -0.83
CA LYS A 71 16.54 1.53 -1.48
C LYS A 71 16.20 2.33 -2.73
N PRO A 72 15.50 1.79 -3.75
CA PRO A 72 15.12 2.60 -4.92
C PRO A 72 14.25 3.80 -4.53
N MET A 73 13.33 3.63 -3.58
CA MET A 73 12.49 4.73 -3.09
C MET A 73 13.32 5.89 -2.54
N MET A 74 14.27 5.60 -1.66
CA MET A 74 15.02 6.63 -0.94
C MET A 74 16.21 7.20 -1.72
N THR A 75 16.80 6.43 -2.65
CA THR A 75 17.98 6.86 -3.42
C THR A 75 17.62 7.42 -4.79
N VAL A 76 16.46 7.09 -5.35
CA VAL A 76 16.03 7.52 -6.70
C VAL A 76 14.77 8.36 -6.64
N ASP A 77 13.67 7.79 -6.11
CA ASP A 77 12.35 8.39 -6.29
C ASP A 77 12.10 9.61 -5.39
N VAL A 78 12.54 9.55 -4.13
CA VAL A 78 12.47 10.70 -3.22
C VAL A 78 13.32 11.87 -3.73
N PRO A 79 14.59 11.68 -4.12
CA PRO A 79 15.37 12.72 -4.80
C PRO A 79 14.73 13.24 -6.09
N ALA A 80 14.10 12.38 -6.91
CA ALA A 80 13.41 12.82 -8.12
C ALA A 80 12.21 13.74 -7.82
N LEU A 81 11.48 13.47 -6.74
CA LEU A 81 10.31 14.26 -6.33
C LEU A 81 10.70 15.55 -5.59
N TYR A 82 11.77 15.52 -4.78
CA TYR A 82 12.08 16.60 -3.84
C TYR A 82 13.37 17.37 -4.14
N GLY A 83 14.24 16.85 -5.01
CA GLY A 83 15.51 17.47 -5.36
C GLY A 83 16.36 17.76 -4.12
N LYS A 84 16.75 19.03 -3.97
CA LYS A 84 17.55 19.51 -2.82
C LYS A 84 16.85 19.41 -1.47
N GLU A 85 15.56 19.08 -1.45
CA GLU A 85 14.75 18.96 -0.22
C GLU A 85 14.45 17.51 0.15
N ALA A 86 15.10 16.55 -0.49
CA ALA A 86 14.93 15.12 -0.22
C ALA A 86 15.22 14.77 1.26
N ASP A 87 16.18 15.46 1.89
CA ASP A 87 16.55 15.30 3.30
C ASP A 87 15.46 15.77 4.28
N LYS A 88 14.47 16.55 3.80
CA LYS A 88 13.32 17.01 4.60
C LYS A 88 12.17 16.00 4.59
N VAL A 89 12.21 15.01 3.71
CA VAL A 89 11.15 13.99 3.61
C VAL A 89 11.19 13.07 4.82
N VAL A 90 10.03 12.87 5.43
CA VAL A 90 9.84 11.92 6.52
C VAL A 90 9.08 10.71 5.98
N LEU A 91 9.71 9.55 6.04
CA LEU A 91 9.10 8.29 5.64
C LEU A 91 8.09 7.83 6.70
N HIS A 92 6.88 7.50 6.26
CA HIS A 92 5.85 6.88 7.09
C HIS A 92 5.49 5.51 6.53
N MET A 93 5.57 4.47 7.35
CA MET A 93 5.20 3.09 7.04
C MET A 93 4.26 2.57 8.14
N ASP A 94 3.37 1.63 7.80
CA ASP A 94 2.58 0.94 8.82
C ASP A 94 3.47 -0.02 9.64
N SER A 95 2.94 -0.54 10.74
CA SER A 95 3.69 -1.43 11.64
C SER A 95 3.81 -2.88 11.15
N ALA A 96 3.74 -3.13 9.83
CA ALA A 96 3.91 -4.46 9.28
C ALA A 96 5.29 -5.04 9.69
N PRO A 97 5.40 -6.35 9.94
CA PRO A 97 6.63 -6.94 10.52
C PRO A 97 7.91 -6.63 9.74
N ALA A 98 7.83 -6.48 8.41
CA ALA A 98 8.99 -6.12 7.59
C ALA A 98 9.41 -4.67 7.81
N HIS A 99 8.46 -3.73 7.95
CA HIS A 99 8.73 -2.30 8.08
C HIS A 99 9.34 -1.93 9.43
N VAL A 100 8.97 -2.65 10.49
CA VAL A 100 9.49 -2.44 11.85
C VAL A 100 10.67 -3.35 12.20
N ALA A 101 11.19 -4.10 11.21
CA ALA A 101 12.29 -5.02 11.44
C ALA A 101 13.57 -4.25 11.77
N ALA A 102 14.36 -4.75 12.72
CA ALA A 102 15.62 -4.12 13.14
C ALA A 102 16.58 -3.81 11.96
N PRO A 103 16.74 -4.68 10.93
CA PRO A 103 17.56 -4.34 9.77
C PRO A 103 17.06 -3.13 8.98
N VAL A 104 15.74 -2.91 8.89
CA VAL A 104 15.14 -1.76 8.19
C VAL A 104 15.42 -0.47 8.96
N ASN A 105 15.13 -0.47 10.26
CA ASN A 105 15.40 0.68 11.13
C ASN A 105 16.89 1.04 11.14
N LYS A 106 17.77 0.03 11.22
CA LYS A 106 19.21 0.23 11.13
C LYS A 106 19.61 0.84 9.80
N TRP A 107 19.13 0.29 8.68
CA TRP A 107 19.45 0.83 7.36
C TRP A 107 19.00 2.29 7.20
N LEU A 108 17.78 2.64 7.62
CA LEU A 108 17.29 4.02 7.57
C LEU A 108 18.13 4.98 8.41
N THR A 109 18.50 4.55 9.62
CA THR A 109 19.28 5.35 10.56
C THR A 109 20.71 5.55 10.07
N ASP A 110 21.38 4.49 9.61
CA ASP A 110 22.76 4.53 9.11
C ASP A 110 22.91 5.46 7.88
N HIS A 111 21.84 5.60 7.08
CA HIS A 111 21.82 6.48 5.90
C HIS A 111 21.27 7.89 6.19
N GLY A 112 20.90 8.19 7.44
CA GLY A 112 20.42 9.52 7.84
C GLY A 112 19.01 9.87 7.35
N TYR A 113 18.20 8.89 6.99
CA TYR A 113 16.82 9.13 6.56
C TYR A 113 15.91 9.42 7.77
N LYS A 114 15.00 10.40 7.61
CA LYS A 114 13.97 10.67 8.61
C LYS A 114 12.79 9.73 8.38
N PHE A 115 12.32 9.09 9.44
CA PHE A 115 11.17 8.20 9.39
C PHE A 115 10.43 8.20 10.72
N ILE A 116 9.14 7.85 10.69
CA ILE A 116 8.31 7.68 11.88
C ILE A 116 8.58 6.30 12.46
N GLN A 117 9.04 6.25 13.71
CA GLN A 117 9.30 5.00 14.40
C GLN A 117 8.00 4.36 14.87
N LYS A 118 8.06 3.06 15.17
CA LYS A 118 6.88 2.31 15.66
C LYS A 118 6.37 2.89 16.97
N GLU A 119 7.27 3.37 17.82
CA GLU A 119 7.01 3.93 19.14
C GLU A 119 6.27 5.28 19.06
N ASP A 120 6.52 6.05 18.00
CA ASP A 120 5.84 7.31 17.70
C ASP A 120 4.47 7.08 17.04
N TRP A 121 4.13 5.83 16.72
CA TRP A 121 2.94 5.45 15.99
C TRP A 121 1.93 4.70 16.87
N LEU A 122 0.65 5.02 16.70
CA LEU A 122 -0.42 4.28 17.37
C LEU A 122 -0.52 2.88 16.77
N ALA A 123 -0.15 1.87 17.57
CA ALA A 123 -0.24 0.47 17.18
C ALA A 123 -1.64 0.11 16.67
N ASN A 124 -1.71 -0.73 15.61
CA ASN A 124 -2.95 -1.26 15.03
C ASN A 124 -3.95 -0.22 14.52
N SER A 125 -3.48 0.92 14.00
CA SER A 125 -4.34 2.00 13.48
C SER A 125 -4.28 2.13 11.96
N PRO A 126 -4.86 1.20 11.17
CA PRO A 126 -4.93 1.33 9.71
C PRO A 126 -5.72 2.59 9.28
N ASP A 127 -6.59 3.11 10.16
CA ASP A 127 -7.33 4.35 9.92
C ASP A 127 -6.45 5.61 9.89
N LEU A 128 -5.18 5.48 10.31
CA LEU A 128 -4.24 6.59 10.38
C LEU A 128 -3.19 6.54 9.27
N ALA A 129 -2.90 5.39 8.65
CA ALA A 129 -1.93 5.34 7.56
C ALA A 129 -2.56 5.86 6.25
N PRO A 130 -2.01 6.92 5.60
CA PRO A 130 -2.57 7.46 4.36
C PRO A 130 -2.59 6.47 3.19
N MET A 131 -1.71 5.46 3.23
CA MET A 131 -1.78 4.33 2.32
C MET A 131 -3.04 3.49 2.56
N ASP A 132 -3.39 3.17 3.81
CA ASP A 132 -4.48 2.27 4.13
C ASP A 132 -5.87 2.91 4.08
N PHE A 133 -6.03 4.11 4.67
CA PHE A 133 -7.35 4.74 4.71
C PHE A 133 -7.77 5.31 3.35
N PHE A 134 -6.83 5.50 2.41
CA PHE A 134 -7.09 6.09 1.10
C PHE A 134 -6.51 5.28 -0.06
N ALA A 135 -5.19 5.31 -0.27
CA ALA A 135 -4.59 4.93 -1.55
C ALA A 135 -4.83 3.45 -1.91
N ASN A 136 -4.61 2.54 -0.96
CA ASN A 136 -4.83 1.10 -1.11
C ASN A 136 -6.28 0.80 -1.48
N GLY A 137 -7.26 1.41 -0.79
CA GLY A 137 -8.67 1.21 -1.07
C GLY A 137 -9.09 1.75 -2.44
N TYR A 138 -8.66 2.99 -2.76
CA TYR A 138 -8.94 3.63 -4.04
C TYR A 138 -8.34 2.84 -5.21
N PHE A 139 -7.06 2.48 -5.10
CA PHE A 139 -6.33 1.75 -6.12
C PHE A 139 -6.89 0.34 -6.37
N LYS A 140 -7.20 -0.41 -5.30
CA LYS A 140 -7.91 -1.72 -5.41
C LYS A 140 -9.23 -1.60 -6.15
N ASN A 141 -10.03 -0.56 -5.89
CA ASN A 141 -11.29 -0.34 -6.59
C ASN A 141 -11.10 -0.04 -8.08
N ARG A 142 -10.07 0.70 -8.46
CA ARG A 142 -9.73 0.94 -9.87
C ARG A 142 -9.30 -0.34 -10.57
N LEU A 143 -8.42 -1.12 -9.94
CA LEU A 143 -7.94 -2.37 -10.49
C LEU A 143 -9.03 -3.43 -10.65
N ARG A 144 -10.05 -3.45 -9.77
CA ARG A 144 -11.23 -4.31 -9.92
C ARG A 144 -11.99 -4.09 -11.23
N ARG A 145 -11.89 -2.90 -11.83
CA ARG A 145 -12.56 -2.55 -13.10
C ARG A 145 -11.75 -2.94 -14.33
N ARG A 146 -10.50 -3.36 -14.16
CA ARG A 146 -9.58 -3.71 -15.24
C ARG A 146 -9.60 -5.22 -15.48
N LYS A 147 -9.33 -5.60 -16.72
CA LYS A 147 -9.18 -7.01 -17.13
C LYS A 147 -7.79 -7.20 -17.69
N TYR A 148 -7.16 -8.31 -17.34
CA TYR A 148 -5.83 -8.70 -17.81
C TYR A 148 -5.77 -10.23 -17.86
N ARG A 149 -4.96 -10.75 -18.79
CA ARG A 149 -4.83 -12.20 -19.05
C ARG A 149 -3.45 -12.75 -18.68
N THR A 150 -2.48 -11.87 -18.46
CA THR A 150 -1.09 -12.20 -18.14
C THR A 150 -0.64 -11.40 -16.94
N GLU A 151 0.38 -11.90 -16.26
CA GLU A 151 1.02 -11.21 -15.13
C GLU A 151 1.68 -9.89 -15.56
N ALA A 152 2.40 -9.88 -16.68
CA ALA A 152 2.95 -8.65 -17.24
C ALA A 152 1.85 -7.62 -17.56
N GLY A 153 0.71 -8.08 -18.11
CA GLY A 153 -0.45 -7.24 -18.36
C GLY A 153 -1.06 -6.68 -17.08
N MET A 154 -1.10 -7.47 -16.00
CA MET A 154 -1.53 -7.01 -14.68
C MET A 154 -0.63 -5.90 -14.13
N ILE A 155 0.68 -6.13 -14.13
CA ILE A 155 1.68 -5.18 -13.61
C ILE A 155 1.61 -3.88 -14.40
N LYS A 156 1.58 -3.96 -15.73
CA LYS A 156 1.43 -2.78 -16.61
C LYS A 156 0.15 -2.01 -16.27
N CYS A 157 -0.97 -2.72 -16.17
CA CYS A 157 -2.26 -2.12 -15.83
C CYS A 157 -2.26 -1.48 -14.44
N ALA A 158 -1.60 -2.09 -13.46
CA ALA A 158 -1.44 -1.54 -12.12
C ALA A 158 -0.63 -0.24 -12.14
N GLY A 159 0.50 -0.23 -12.85
CA GLY A 159 1.28 0.99 -13.07
C GLY A 159 0.45 2.12 -13.71
N GLU A 160 -0.32 1.81 -14.76
CA GLU A 160 -1.20 2.79 -15.43
C GLU A 160 -2.30 3.33 -14.52
N GLU A 161 -2.93 2.49 -13.68
CA GLU A 161 -3.99 2.96 -12.79
C GLU A 161 -3.42 3.73 -11.59
N TRP A 162 -2.19 3.44 -11.17
CA TRP A 162 -1.49 4.15 -10.12
C TRP A 162 -1.11 5.56 -10.58
N THR A 163 -0.53 5.70 -11.77
CA THR A 163 -0.16 7.02 -12.32
C THR A 163 -1.36 7.92 -12.60
N LYS A 164 -2.55 7.35 -12.80
CA LYS A 164 -3.80 8.09 -13.01
C LYS A 164 -4.42 8.65 -11.73
N ILE A 165 -3.91 8.34 -10.55
CA ILE A 165 -4.43 8.95 -9.32
C ILE A 165 -4.08 10.45 -9.35
N PRO A 166 -5.06 11.36 -9.32
CA PRO A 166 -4.77 12.79 -9.35
C PRO A 166 -3.98 13.21 -8.12
N LEU A 167 -2.96 14.05 -8.33
CA LEU A 167 -2.12 14.58 -7.25
C LEU A 167 -2.96 15.27 -6.16
N GLU A 168 -4.00 16.02 -6.56
CA GLU A 168 -4.90 16.69 -5.65
C GLU A 168 -5.60 15.72 -4.68
N MET A 169 -5.93 14.49 -5.11
CA MET A 169 -6.53 13.49 -4.24
C MET A 169 -5.53 12.98 -3.19
N LEU A 170 -4.27 12.78 -3.60
CA LEU A 170 -3.18 12.40 -2.71
C LEU A 170 -2.93 13.49 -1.66
N GLN A 171 -2.89 14.76 -2.10
CA GLN A 171 -2.74 15.92 -1.22
C GLN A 171 -3.89 16.06 -0.23
N LYS A 172 -5.15 15.91 -0.69
CA LYS A 172 -6.33 15.92 0.20
C LYS A 172 -6.29 14.80 1.24
N SER A 173 -5.79 13.62 0.86
CA SER A 173 -5.56 12.52 1.80
C SER A 173 -4.59 12.92 2.90
N LEU A 174 -3.44 13.50 2.55
CA LEU A 174 -2.44 13.98 3.51
C LEU A 174 -2.98 15.11 4.41
N LEU A 175 -3.73 16.07 3.86
CA LEU A 175 -4.36 17.13 4.65
C LEU A 175 -5.39 16.59 5.66
N SER A 176 -6.04 15.46 5.36
CA SER A 176 -7.00 14.85 6.29
C SER A 176 -6.35 14.11 7.46
N TRP A 177 -5.03 13.90 7.42
CA TRP A 177 -4.32 13.07 8.39
C TRP A 177 -4.36 13.63 9.82
N PRO A 178 -4.12 14.94 10.08
CA PRO A 178 -4.22 15.49 11.44
C PRO A 178 -5.62 15.34 12.06
N ASP A 179 -6.67 15.58 11.28
CA ASP A 179 -8.06 15.42 11.74
C ASP A 179 -8.37 13.97 12.13
N ARG A 180 -7.80 13.00 11.40
CA ARG A 180 -7.93 11.56 11.71
C ARG A 180 -7.20 11.19 12.99
N ILE A 181 -5.97 11.70 13.18
CA ILE A 181 -5.22 11.51 14.43
C ILE A 181 -6.03 12.06 15.60
N TRP A 182 -6.59 13.25 15.46
CA TRP A 182 -7.39 13.87 16.51
C TRP A 182 -8.70 13.10 16.80
N ALA A 183 -9.33 12.55 15.76
CA ALA A 183 -10.50 11.71 15.92
C ALA A 183 -10.19 10.41 16.70
N VAL A 184 -9.06 9.75 16.40
CA VAL A 184 -8.62 8.56 17.15
C VAL A 184 -8.26 8.91 18.59
N HIS A 185 -7.60 10.05 18.81
CA HIS A 185 -7.29 10.55 20.15
C HIS A 185 -8.58 10.77 20.97
N LYS A 186 -9.59 11.44 20.40
CA LYS A 186 -10.91 11.61 21.04
C LYS A 186 -11.62 10.29 21.32
N ALA A 187 -11.46 9.32 20.42
CA ALA A 187 -12.00 7.98 20.58
C ALA A 187 -11.19 7.12 21.57
N LYS A 188 -10.19 7.67 22.27
CA LYS A 188 -9.30 6.94 23.20
C LYS A 188 -8.66 5.70 22.56
N GLY A 189 -8.31 5.77 21.28
CA GLY A 189 -7.70 4.67 20.54
C GLY A 189 -8.69 3.65 19.93
N HIS A 190 -10.00 3.85 20.05
CA HIS A 190 -10.99 3.04 19.35
C HIS A 190 -11.14 3.44 17.87
N VAL A 191 -11.59 2.47 17.05
CA VAL A 191 -11.86 2.66 15.61
C VAL A 191 -12.85 3.80 15.41
N VAL A 192 -12.44 4.83 14.67
CA VAL A 192 -13.31 5.95 14.33
C VAL A 192 -14.28 5.48 13.22
N PRO A 193 -15.60 5.66 13.37
CA PRO A 193 -16.55 5.27 12.33
C PRO A 193 -16.23 5.96 11.00
N LYS A 194 -16.31 5.23 9.88
CA LYS A 194 -16.01 5.70 8.50
C LYS A 194 -16.84 6.90 8.01
N LYS A 195 -17.69 7.48 8.85
CA LYS A 195 -18.40 8.73 8.62
C LYS A 195 -18.00 9.72 9.70
N ALA A 196 -16.91 10.44 9.47
CA ALA A 196 -16.76 11.77 10.07
C ALA A 196 -17.92 12.62 9.51
N LYS A 197 -19.04 12.67 10.23
CA LYS A 197 -20.04 13.71 9.98
C LYS A 197 -19.30 15.03 10.14
N ARG A 198 -19.31 15.86 9.09
CA ARG A 198 -18.96 17.28 9.19
C ARG A 198 -19.60 17.80 10.48
N LEU A 199 -18.78 18.12 11.48
CA LEU A 199 -19.22 18.93 12.60
C LEU A 199 -19.56 20.28 11.99
N ASN A 200 -20.86 20.58 11.91
CA ASN A 200 -21.35 21.90 11.54
C ASN A 200 -20.68 22.89 12.49
N LYS A 201 -19.84 23.77 11.92
CA LYS A 201 -19.45 25.00 12.60
C LYS A 201 -20.73 25.85 12.70
N LYS A 202 -21.02 26.28 13.93
CA LYS A 202 -22.03 27.30 14.21
C LYS A 202 -21.69 28.60 13.49
#